data_AF-K8XBG4-F1
#
_entry.id   AF-K8XBG4-F1
#
_cell.length_a   1.000
_cell.length_b   1.000
_cell.length_c   1.000
_cell.angle_alpha   90.00
_cell.angle_beta   90.00
_cell.angle_gamma   90.00
#
_symmetry.space_group_name_H-M   'P 1'
#
loop_
_entity.id
_entity.type
_entity.pdbx_description
1 polymer ?
#
loop_
_entity_poly.entity_id
_entity_poly.type
_entity_poly.pdbx_seq_one_letter_code
_entity_poly.pdbx_strand_id
1 'polypeptide(L)'
;MGIVHGRSVLAAGLGITVELIDLLRYPAGVELRLALTAYGHAAQQARYETRPLTDPGDPSPRWSFLRTHVRAGDLTGEADPYQAPILSTGTTRLSDFRTTPRYWIDGIPAPVSLTVTVEWARIGLAATSSTIEIGPVPHALP
;
A
#
# COMPACT_ATOMS: atom_id res chain seq x y z
N MET A 1 -9.63 6.40 16.92
CA MET A 1 -9.18 5.60 15.77
C MET A 1 -10.22 4.53 15.51
N GLY A 2 -10.61 4.34 14.25
CA GLY A 2 -11.53 3.27 13.88
C GLY A 2 -11.09 2.60 12.59
N ILE A 3 -11.24 1.28 12.52
CA ILE A 3 -11.12 0.55 11.26
C ILE A 3 -12.33 0.93 10.42
N VAL A 4 -12.07 1.57 9.30
CA VAL A 4 -13.12 1.97 8.35
C VAL A 4 -13.32 0.90 7.28
N HIS A 5 -12.25 0.20 6.92
CA HIS A 5 -12.30 -0.96 6.05
C HIS A 5 -11.35 -2.06 6.52
N GLY A 6 -11.88 -3.29 6.54
CA GLY A 6 -11.12 -4.51 6.79
C GLY A 6 -10.47 -5.06 5.53
N ARG A 7 -9.87 -6.25 5.66
CA ARG A 7 -9.05 -6.86 4.61
C ARG A 7 -9.81 -7.07 3.31
N SER A 8 -9.28 -6.58 2.19
CA SER A 8 -9.83 -6.79 0.84
C SER A 8 -8.71 -6.90 -0.21
N VAL A 9 -8.99 -7.56 -1.34
CA VAL A 9 -8.05 -7.62 -2.46
C VAL A 9 -8.24 -6.37 -3.32
N LEU A 10 -7.15 -5.61 -3.53
CA LEU A 10 -7.14 -4.41 -4.37
C LEU A 10 -6.67 -4.72 -5.80
N ALA A 11 -5.74 -5.67 -5.94
CA ALA A 11 -5.24 -6.10 -7.23
C ALA A 11 -4.76 -7.56 -7.17
N ALA A 12 -4.92 -8.27 -8.29
CA ALA A 12 -4.39 -9.60 -8.47
C ALA A 12 -3.82 -9.74 -9.89
N GLY A 13 -2.67 -10.39 -9.98
CA GLY A 13 -1.97 -10.70 -11.21
C GLY A 13 -1.32 -12.08 -11.15
N LEU A 14 -0.64 -12.48 -12.23
CA LEU A 14 0.02 -13.78 -12.27
C LEU A 14 1.13 -13.87 -11.22
N GLY A 15 0.88 -14.62 -10.14
CA GLY A 15 1.81 -14.75 -9.03
C GLY A 15 1.97 -13.48 -8.18
N ILE A 16 0.99 -12.56 -8.21
CA ILE A 16 1.00 -11.32 -7.40
C ILE A 16 -0.39 -11.08 -6.83
N THR A 17 -0.45 -10.72 -5.55
CA THR A 17 -1.66 -10.22 -4.90
C THR A 17 -1.33 -8.97 -4.10
N VAL A 18 -2.19 -7.95 -4.21
CA VAL A 18 -2.19 -6.76 -3.36
C VAL A 18 -3.47 -6.73 -2.55
N GLU A 19 -3.32 -6.73 -1.24
CA GLU A 19 -4.43 -6.66 -0.28
C GLU A 19 -4.37 -5.32 0.46
N LEU A 20 -5.53 -4.70 0.67
CA LEU A 20 -5.74 -3.81 1.79
C LEU A 20 -5.77 -4.68 3.05
N ILE A 21 -4.91 -4.43 4.03
CA ILE A 21 -5.02 -5.09 5.34
C ILE A 21 -6.04 -4.37 6.18
N ASP A 22 -5.84 -3.06 6.35
CA ASP A 22 -6.71 -2.18 7.11
C ASP A 22 -6.61 -0.74 6.60
N LEU A 23 -7.69 0.02 6.80
CA LEU A 23 -7.74 1.46 6.65
C LEU A 23 -8.22 2.05 7.97
N LEU A 24 -7.34 2.81 8.62
CA LEU A 24 -7.60 3.43 9.91
C LEU A 24 -7.84 4.92 9.73
N ARG A 25 -8.96 5.42 10.28
CA ARG A 25 -9.27 6.85 10.29
C ARG A 25 -8.84 7.48 11.61
N TYR A 26 -8.12 8.58 11.49
CA TYR A 26 -7.72 9.47 12.58
C TYR A 26 -8.30 10.88 12.34
N PRO A 27 -8.34 11.75 13.37
CA PRO A 27 -8.74 13.14 13.19
C PRO A 27 -7.88 13.90 12.17
N ALA A 28 -6.58 13.61 12.13
CA ALA A 28 -5.60 14.29 11.27
C ALA A 28 -5.50 13.70 9.84
N GLY A 29 -6.01 12.48 9.61
CA GLY A 29 -5.82 11.80 8.33
C GLY A 29 -6.23 10.33 8.36
N VAL A 30 -5.73 9.58 7.39
CA VAL A 30 -5.95 8.14 7.24
C VAL A 30 -4.63 7.41 7.17
N GLU A 31 -4.54 6.30 7.87
CA GLU A 31 -3.48 5.32 7.66
C GLU A 31 -4.01 4.19 6.77
N LEU A 32 -3.29 3.96 5.68
CA LEU A 32 -3.56 2.90 4.71
C LEU A 32 -2.47 1.84 4.85
N ARG A 33 -2.86 0.61 5.17
CA ARG A 33 -1.92 -0.51 5.27
C ARG A 33 -2.20 -1.54 4.19
N LEU A 34 -1.19 -1.78 3.35
CA LEU A 34 -1.27 -2.75 2.25
C LEU A 34 -0.42 -3.98 2.55
N ALA A 35 -0.72 -5.09 1.88
CA ALA A 35 0.16 -6.24 1.74
C ALA A 35 0.35 -6.51 0.25
N LEU A 36 1.60 -6.56 -0.21
CA LEU A 36 1.92 -7.15 -1.50
C LEU A 36 2.57 -8.50 -1.24
N THR A 37 2.02 -9.53 -1.87
CA THR A 37 2.54 -10.88 -1.88
C THR A 37 2.84 -11.28 -3.32
N ALA A 38 4.06 -11.69 -3.59
CA ALA A 38 4.49 -12.17 -4.89
C ALA A 38 5.09 -13.57 -4.78
N TYR A 39 4.99 -14.34 -5.86
CA TYR A 39 5.44 -15.72 -5.99
C TYR A 39 6.30 -15.89 -7.25
N GLY A 40 7.14 -16.92 -7.26
CA GLY A 40 7.89 -17.33 -8.46
C GLY A 40 8.72 -16.20 -9.06
N HIS A 41 8.56 -15.97 -10.37
CA HIS A 41 9.31 -14.93 -11.09
C HIS A 41 9.05 -13.52 -10.54
N ALA A 42 7.80 -13.17 -10.21
CA ALA A 42 7.46 -11.86 -9.66
C ALA A 42 8.17 -11.60 -8.33
N ALA A 43 8.25 -12.61 -7.46
CA ALA A 43 8.95 -12.51 -6.19
C ALA A 43 10.46 -12.36 -6.35
N GLN A 44 11.06 -13.04 -7.33
CA GLN A 44 12.48 -12.89 -7.63
C GLN A 44 12.77 -11.46 -8.08
N GLN A 45 11.99 -10.92 -9.02
CA GLN A 45 12.15 -9.54 -9.48
C GLN A 45 11.98 -8.53 -8.34
N ALA A 46 10.95 -8.70 -7.50
CA ALA A 46 10.67 -7.83 -6.36
C ALA A 46 11.82 -7.74 -5.34
N ARG A 47 12.66 -8.78 -5.23
CA ARG A 47 13.82 -8.81 -4.31
C ARG A 47 15.03 -8.03 -4.81
N TYR A 48 15.18 -7.88 -6.12
CA TYR A 48 16.40 -7.31 -6.73
C TYR A 48 16.20 -5.89 -7.27
N GLU A 49 14.96 -5.47 -7.47
CA GLU A 49 14.70 -4.10 -7.87
C GLU A 49 14.94 -3.17 -6.68
N THR A 50 15.56 -2.02 -6.94
CA THR A 50 15.71 -0.93 -5.98
C THR A 50 15.27 0.32 -6.71
N ARG A 51 14.09 0.85 -6.36
CA ARG A 51 13.68 2.13 -6.93
C ARG A 51 14.55 3.23 -6.30
N PRO A 52 14.98 4.25 -7.06
CA PRO A 52 15.43 5.49 -6.44
C PRO A 52 14.26 6.12 -5.68
N LEU A 53 14.40 6.32 -4.37
CA LEU A 53 13.39 6.98 -3.54
C LEU A 53 13.10 8.38 -4.09
N THR A 54 11.84 8.81 -3.97
CA THR A 54 11.41 10.17 -4.34
C THR A 54 12.07 11.22 -3.44
N ASP A 55 12.47 10.84 -2.22
CA ASP A 55 13.25 11.64 -1.29
C ASP A 55 14.74 11.20 -1.27
N PRO A 56 15.68 12.05 -1.73
CA PRO A 56 17.11 11.77 -1.67
C PRO A 56 17.71 11.82 -0.26
N GLY A 57 16.95 12.30 0.75
CA GLY A 57 17.34 12.35 2.16
C GLY A 57 16.89 11.14 2.99
N ASP A 58 16.10 10.22 2.41
CA ASP A 58 15.63 9.03 3.13
C ASP A 58 16.78 8.00 3.24
N PRO A 59 17.20 7.65 4.47
CA PRO A 59 18.30 6.73 4.72
C PRO A 59 17.95 5.26 4.43
N SER A 60 16.81 4.95 3.81
CA SER A 60 16.33 3.60 3.49
C SER A 60 16.87 3.09 2.13
N PRO A 61 18.13 2.64 1.98
CA PRO A 61 18.86 2.92 0.75
C PRO A 61 18.59 1.95 -0.41
N ARG A 62 17.82 0.85 -0.28
CA ARG A 62 17.84 -0.25 -1.28
C ARG A 62 16.59 -1.15 -1.32
N TRP A 63 15.39 -0.62 -1.15
CA TRP A 63 14.19 -1.46 -1.20
C TRP A 63 13.29 -1.11 -2.38
N SER A 64 12.71 -2.14 -2.98
CA SER A 64 11.57 -1.97 -3.88
C SER A 64 10.29 -1.84 -3.09
N PHE A 65 9.47 -0.87 -3.47
CA PHE A 65 8.16 -0.65 -2.87
C PHE A 65 7.08 -0.69 -3.94
N LEU A 66 5.88 -1.07 -3.49
CA LEU A 66 4.68 -0.94 -4.29
C LEU A 66 4.41 0.54 -4.54
N ARG A 67 4.37 0.95 -5.81
CA ARG A 67 3.98 2.30 -6.18
C ARG A 67 2.49 2.44 -5.94
N THR A 68 2.15 3.35 -5.03
CA THR A 68 0.77 3.58 -4.59
C THR A 68 0.43 5.04 -4.83
N HIS A 69 -0.56 5.29 -5.66
CA HIS A 69 -1.11 6.61 -5.90
C HIS A 69 -2.48 6.72 -5.24
N VAL A 70 -2.71 7.79 -4.50
CA VAL A 70 -3.93 8.02 -3.74
C VAL A 70 -4.68 9.22 -4.30
N ARG A 71 -6.01 9.13 -4.31
CA ARG A 71 -6.89 10.24 -4.65
C ARG A 71 -8.09 10.28 -3.70
N ALA A 72 -8.30 11.42 -3.04
CA ALA A 72 -9.43 11.67 -2.15
C ALA A 72 -9.92 13.12 -2.34
N GLY A 73 -11.06 13.29 -3.03
CA GLY A 73 -11.51 14.63 -3.44
C GLY A 73 -10.48 15.31 -4.36
N ASP A 74 -10.00 16.47 -3.95
CA ASP A 74 -8.95 17.25 -4.63
C ASP A 74 -7.53 16.81 -4.27
N LEU A 75 -7.36 16.01 -3.21
CA LEU A 75 -6.07 15.46 -2.84
C LEU A 75 -5.70 14.35 -3.81
N THR A 76 -4.56 14.48 -4.48
CA THR A 76 -4.04 13.51 -5.44
C THR A 76 -2.51 13.48 -5.36
N GLY A 77 -1.92 12.30 -5.35
CA GLY A 77 -0.47 12.18 -5.32
C GLY A 77 0.02 10.76 -5.12
N GLU A 78 1.32 10.58 -5.36
CA GLU A 78 2.02 9.36 -4.98
C GLU A 78 2.20 9.35 -3.46
N ALA A 79 1.84 8.23 -2.82
CA ALA A 79 2.02 8.03 -1.40
C ALA A 79 3.31 7.25 -1.17
N ASP A 80 4.22 7.83 -0.41
CA ASP A 80 5.43 7.16 0.03
C ASP A 80 5.17 6.42 1.36
N PRO A 81 5.71 5.20 1.53
CA PRO A 81 5.57 4.47 2.78
C PRO A 81 6.39 5.18 3.88
N TYR A 82 5.75 5.57 4.98
CA TYR A 82 6.44 6.27 6.07
C TYR A 82 7.17 5.31 7.04
N GLN A 83 6.92 4.01 6.91
CA GLN A 83 7.59 2.98 7.70
C GLN A 83 8.21 1.94 6.77
N ALA A 84 9.44 1.54 7.08
CA ALA A 84 10.11 0.44 6.40
C ALA A 84 9.20 -0.80 6.41
N PRO A 85 8.95 -1.42 5.25
CA PRO A 85 8.07 -2.57 5.15
C PRO A 85 8.68 -3.74 5.89
N ILE A 86 7.82 -4.53 6.52
CA ILE A 86 8.22 -5.83 7.03
C ILE A 86 8.36 -6.75 5.82
N LEU A 87 9.60 -7.08 5.48
CA LEU A 87 9.93 -8.06 4.46
C LEU A 87 9.89 -9.45 5.07
N SER A 88 9.06 -10.33 4.52
CA SER A 88 9.09 -11.76 4.81
C SER A 88 9.46 -12.51 3.53
N THR A 89 10.54 -13.29 3.59
CA THR A 89 10.99 -14.12 2.47
C THR A 89 10.88 -15.60 2.87
N GLY A 90 10.18 -16.39 2.07
CA GLY A 90 10.11 -17.84 2.26
C GLY A 90 11.40 -18.53 1.80
N THR A 91 11.79 -19.62 2.47
CA THR A 91 13.01 -20.41 2.17
C THR A 91 12.76 -21.63 1.26
N THR A 92 11.52 -21.84 0.78
CA THR A 92 11.15 -23.01 -0.04
C THR A 92 10.92 -22.68 -1.52
N ARG A 93 10.78 -23.74 -2.33
CA ARG A 93 10.97 -23.82 -3.81
C ARG A 93 10.11 -22.89 -4.69
N LEU A 94 9.16 -22.18 -4.09
CA LEU A 94 8.48 -21.01 -4.65
C LEU A 94 8.82 -19.87 -3.69
N SER A 95 9.84 -19.11 -4.01
CA SER A 95 10.35 -18.04 -3.14
C SER A 95 9.29 -16.95 -2.95
N ASP A 96 8.54 -16.97 -1.85
CA ASP A 96 7.57 -15.92 -1.55
C ASP A 96 8.29 -14.61 -1.23
N PHE A 97 7.77 -13.51 -1.76
CA PHE A 97 8.11 -12.15 -1.37
C PHE A 97 6.87 -11.51 -0.78
N ARG A 98 6.95 -11.05 0.48
CA ARG A 98 5.88 -10.30 1.11
C ARG A 98 6.41 -9.00 1.70
N THR A 99 5.69 -7.92 1.43
CA THR A 99 5.93 -6.59 1.98
C THR A 99 4.62 -6.02 2.51
N THR A 100 4.67 -5.31 3.64
CA THR A 100 3.49 -4.67 4.25
C THR A 100 3.73 -3.16 4.46
N PRO A 101 3.73 -2.36 3.39
CA PRO A 101 3.93 -0.92 3.50
C PRO A 101 2.74 -0.23 4.20
N ARG A 102 3.05 0.83 4.94
CA ARG A 102 2.08 1.71 5.59
C ARG A 102 2.22 3.10 5.03
N TYR A 103 1.10 3.69 4.66
CA TYR A 103 1.00 5.01 4.06
C TYR A 103 0.15 5.91 4.95
N TRP A 104 0.59 7.17 5.09
CA TRP A 104 -0.18 8.18 5.78
C TRP A 104 -0.73 9.17 4.76
N ILE A 105 -2.02 9.49 4.86
CA ILE A 105 -2.69 10.42 3.95
C ILE A 105 -3.32 11.52 4.80
N ASP A 106 -2.68 12.69 4.78
CA ASP A 106 -3.14 13.88 5.50
C ASP A 106 -4.38 14.51 4.86
N GLY A 107 -5.15 15.25 5.67
CA GLY A 107 -6.10 16.23 5.14
C GLY A 107 -7.32 15.67 4.41
N ILE A 108 -7.60 14.36 4.53
CA ILE A 108 -8.80 13.76 3.93
C ILE A 108 -10.06 14.31 4.65
N PRO A 109 -10.99 15.03 3.99
CA PRO A 109 -12.25 15.46 4.61
C PRO A 109 -13.19 14.28 4.93
N ALA A 110 -14.29 14.50 5.65
CA ALA A 110 -15.27 13.45 5.99
C ALA A 110 -16.67 13.78 5.44
N PRO A 111 -17.46 12.80 4.95
CA PRO A 111 -17.08 11.51 4.35
C PRO A 111 -16.65 11.66 2.88
N VAL A 112 -15.68 10.85 2.43
CA VAL A 112 -15.15 10.88 1.04
C VAL A 112 -14.66 9.49 0.61
N SER A 113 -14.79 9.18 -0.68
CA SER A 113 -14.22 7.97 -1.28
C SER A 113 -12.72 8.15 -1.51
N LEU A 114 -11.91 7.16 -1.12
CA LEU A 114 -10.48 7.06 -1.40
C LEU A 114 -10.26 6.12 -2.58
N THR A 115 -9.74 6.65 -3.67
CA THR A 115 -9.26 5.82 -4.78
C THR A 115 -7.78 5.52 -4.57
N VAL A 116 -7.44 4.24 -4.49
CA VAL A 116 -6.08 3.73 -4.37
C VAL A 116 -5.72 3.07 -5.69
N THR A 117 -4.66 3.56 -6.33
CA THR A 117 -4.09 2.94 -7.53
C THR A 117 -2.75 2.34 -7.20
N VAL A 118 -2.59 1.05 -7.46
CA VAL A 118 -1.36 0.30 -7.22
C VAL A 118 -0.77 -0.13 -8.55
N GLU A 119 0.54 0.06 -8.73
CA GLU A 119 1.25 -0.42 -9.92
C GLU A 119 2.64 -0.94 -9.57
N TRP A 120 3.09 -1.92 -10.36
CA TRP A 120 4.48 -2.34 -10.37
C TRP A 120 4.78 -3.15 -11.64
N ALA A 121 5.01 -2.43 -12.76
CA ALA A 121 5.13 -3.04 -14.08
C ALA A 121 6.24 -4.09 -14.18
N ARG A 122 7.35 -3.90 -13.46
CA ARG A 122 8.53 -4.78 -13.51
C ARG A 122 8.29 -6.18 -12.96
N ILE A 123 7.43 -6.32 -11.95
CA ILE A 123 7.03 -7.63 -11.44
C ILE A 123 5.81 -8.19 -12.20
N GLY A 124 5.18 -7.39 -13.08
CA GLY A 124 4.00 -7.77 -13.86
C GLY A 124 2.67 -7.26 -13.29
N LEU A 125 2.70 -6.33 -12.32
CA LEU A 125 1.50 -5.69 -11.79
C LEU A 125 1.14 -4.45 -12.64
N ALA A 126 0.10 -4.56 -13.44
CA ALA A 126 -0.47 -3.41 -14.14
C ALA A 126 -1.13 -2.43 -13.16
N ALA A 127 -1.19 -1.15 -13.53
CA ALA A 127 -1.88 -0.13 -12.75
C ALA A 127 -3.34 -0.54 -12.53
N THR A 128 -3.72 -0.72 -11.27
CA THR A 128 -5.05 -1.18 -10.86
C THR A 128 -5.60 -0.23 -9.83
N SER A 129 -6.79 0.32 -10.09
CA SER A 129 -7.47 1.27 -9.20
C SER A 129 -8.61 0.60 -8.45
N SER A 130 -8.69 0.86 -7.14
CA SER A 130 -9.77 0.43 -6.27
C SER A 130 -10.30 1.62 -5.48
N THR A 131 -11.63 1.75 -5.36
CA THR A 131 -12.28 2.80 -4.58
C THR A 131 -12.76 2.23 -3.25
N ILE A 132 -12.41 2.90 -2.16
CA ILE A 132 -12.70 2.52 -0.78
C ILE A 132 -13.50 3.66 -0.14
N GLU A 133 -14.65 3.36 0.45
CA GLU A 133 -15.52 4.38 1.06
C GLU A 133 -15.03 4.75 2.47
N ILE A 134 -14.60 5.99 2.69
CA ILE A 134 -14.18 6.38 4.04
C ILE A 134 -15.40 6.83 4.83
N GLY A 135 -15.96 5.91 5.61
CA GLY A 135 -16.98 6.18 6.62
C GLY A 135 -16.54 7.21 7.68
N PRO A 136 -17.48 7.76 8.46
CA PRO A 136 -17.18 8.73 9.50
C PRO A 136 -16.23 8.16 10.56
N VAL A 137 -15.44 9.04 11.19
CA VAL A 137 -14.62 8.66 12.36
C VAL A 137 -15.57 8.07 13.41
N PRO A 138 -15.35 6.83 13.89
CA PRO A 138 -16.12 6.34 15.03
C PRO A 138 -15.87 7.28 16.19
N HIS A 139 -16.95 7.89 16.69
CA HIS A 139 -16.87 8.74 17.87
C HIS A 139 -16.35 7.87 19.02
N ALA A 140 -15.29 8.32 19.70
CA ALA A 140 -14.96 7.76 20.99
C ALA A 140 -16.18 8.01 21.90
N LEU A 141 -16.75 6.95 22.46
CA LEU A 141 -17.76 7.09 23.50
C LEU A 141 -17.14 7.87 24.68
N PRO A 142 -17.93 8.73 25.35
CA PRO A 142 -17.46 9.54 26.48
C PRO A 142 -16.95 8.70 27.65
#